data_AF-A0A4Y7QBD8-F1
#
_entry.id   AF-A0A4Y7QBD8-F1
#
_cell.length_a   1.000
_cell.length_b   1.000
_cell.length_c   1.000
_cell.angle_alpha   90.00
_cell.angle_beta   90.00
_cell.angle_gamma   90.00
#
_symmetry.space_group_name_H-M   'P 1'
#
loop_
_entity.id
_entity.type
_entity.pdbx_description
1 polymer ?
#
loop_
_entity_poly.entity_id
_entity_poly.type
_entity_poly.pdbx_seq_one_letter_code
_entity_poly.pdbx_strand_id
1 'polypeptide(L)'
;MEPDVSLIQKHKTILRNVSLTLRLLIAVTLYFTTYLPQFDSSPEIILRSEPWRPVISTWASTLLRWDAFHFLHIAKEGYVYEYEWAFLPGAPYISNLLSLPIDLLDMMLGKPHKPFRLEELLVMGALASLSCDGVFLIYRLTGKLFDSPSFAMLTAILSLLSSSPATLRHAGYTEPFFAFWSYYGMVQCVDKQWLRASLGFAVAGAFRSNGVFLGGFLIWGMLVDPILLRQKAKLSIIIQCAILSIIPSTPFIYHQYCAYKSFCGTIFSPPWCNNFPPSNYSYVQSKYWNVGFLRYWTVSQIPNFIISTPVLVLLLYSSTYHIYYSLLPRLRSRISPATTTPPSLHQKSISPLLSPQITPHAIYALILTLMLLFAAHTQIILRLAAAIPFTYWSAAHLWLEHPRCAKAWTAWSVVWGAVSLVLWGTFLPPA
;
A
#
# COMPACT_ATOMS: atom_id res chain seq x y z
N MET A 1 -4.44 34.34 -2.36
CA MET A 1 -3.10 34.15 -1.77
C MET A 1 -2.39 33.15 -2.65
N GLU A 2 -1.46 33.58 -3.51
CA GLU A 2 -0.55 32.64 -4.15
C GLU A 2 0.19 31.88 -3.05
N PRO A 3 0.20 30.54 -3.07
CA PRO A 3 1.02 29.80 -2.12
C PRO A 3 2.46 30.25 -2.33
N ASP A 4 3.13 30.64 -1.24
CA ASP A 4 4.51 31.08 -1.27
C ASP A 4 5.38 29.99 -1.94
N VAL A 5 5.70 30.20 -3.22
CA VAL A 5 6.41 29.24 -4.07
C VAL A 5 7.76 28.89 -3.42
N SER A 6 8.35 29.85 -2.68
CA SER A 6 9.57 29.65 -1.91
C SER A 6 9.38 28.64 -0.77
N LEU A 7 8.25 28.69 -0.06
CA LEU A 7 7.92 27.77 1.03
C LEU A 7 7.72 26.34 0.51
N ILE A 8 6.99 26.17 -0.59
CA ILE A 8 6.77 24.85 -1.20
C ILE A 8 8.10 24.24 -1.66
N GLN A 9 8.98 25.05 -2.25
CA GLN A 9 10.29 24.57 -2.68
C GLN A 9 11.19 24.19 -1.50
N LYS A 10 11.13 24.96 -0.39
CA LYS A 10 11.79 24.63 0.86
C LYS A 10 11.29 23.31 1.43
N HIS A 11 9.97 23.10 1.50
CA HIS A 11 9.38 21.83 1.94
C HIS A 11 9.85 20.65 1.12
N LYS A 12 9.81 20.75 -0.22
CA LYS A 12 10.29 19.68 -1.11
C LYS A 12 11.76 19.33 -0.87
N THR A 13 12.60 20.34 -0.64
CA THR A 13 14.03 20.15 -0.34
C THR A 13 14.23 19.41 0.99
N ILE A 14 13.51 19.81 2.04
CA ILE A 14 13.55 19.13 3.34
C ILE A 14 13.05 17.68 3.21
N LEU A 15 11.90 17.46 2.57
CA LEU A 15 11.34 16.11 2.39
C LEU A 15 12.28 15.19 1.61
N ARG A 16 12.93 15.71 0.55
CA ARG A 16 13.95 14.95 -0.18
C ARG A 16 15.09 14.54 0.73
N ASN A 17 15.66 15.48 1.48
CA ASN A 17 16.80 15.21 2.35
C ASN A 17 16.42 14.22 3.46
N VAL A 18 15.28 14.41 4.12
CA VAL A 18 14.80 13.49 5.17
C VAL A 18 14.51 12.10 4.61
N SER A 19 13.88 11.98 3.43
CA SER A 19 13.66 10.68 2.79
C SER A 19 14.97 9.97 2.46
N LEU A 20 15.95 10.69 1.89
CA LEU A 20 17.28 10.13 1.59
C LEU A 20 18.03 9.72 2.85
N THR A 21 18.04 10.55 3.89
CA THR A 21 18.66 10.22 5.18
C THR A 21 17.98 9.00 5.80
N LEU A 22 16.65 8.92 5.78
CA LEU A 22 15.93 7.77 6.33
C LEU A 22 16.24 6.47 5.56
N ARG A 23 16.32 6.52 4.23
CA ARG A 23 16.73 5.36 3.42
C ARG A 23 18.14 4.90 3.77
N LEU A 24 19.07 5.84 3.94
CA LEU A 24 20.43 5.53 4.36
C LEU A 24 20.44 4.90 5.77
N LEU A 25 19.68 5.44 6.71
CA LEU A 25 19.55 4.88 8.06
C LEU A 25 18.96 3.47 8.07
N ILE A 26 17.89 3.24 7.29
CA ILE A 26 17.31 1.90 7.09
C ILE A 26 18.38 0.95 6.55
N ALA A 27 19.11 1.39 5.52
CA ALA A 27 20.10 0.57 4.86
C ALA A 27 21.25 0.19 5.80
N VAL A 28 21.80 1.18 6.52
CA VAL A 28 22.86 0.99 7.51
C VAL A 28 22.39 0.09 8.65
N THR A 29 21.17 0.28 9.16
CA THR A 29 20.61 -0.57 10.21
C THR A 29 20.53 -2.03 9.76
N LEU A 30 19.99 -2.27 8.57
CA LEU A 30 19.87 -3.62 8.02
C LEU A 30 21.24 -4.24 7.71
N TYR A 31 22.21 -3.46 7.27
CA TYR A 31 23.59 -3.93 7.16
C TYR A 31 24.11 -4.43 8.50
N PHE A 32 23.96 -3.66 9.58
CA PHE A 32 24.42 -4.09 10.91
C PHE A 32 23.68 -5.31 11.45
N THR A 33 22.41 -5.52 11.08
CA THR A 33 21.68 -6.73 11.49
C THR A 33 22.24 -8.01 10.87
N THR A 34 23.06 -7.94 9.81
CA THR A 34 23.71 -9.13 9.23
C THR A 34 24.74 -9.77 10.15
N TYR A 35 25.23 -9.03 11.17
CA TYR A 35 26.12 -9.56 12.20
C TYR A 35 25.37 -10.28 13.34
N LEU A 36 24.03 -10.19 13.36
CA LEU A 36 23.20 -10.88 14.33
C LEU A 36 22.82 -12.27 13.82
N PRO A 37 22.61 -13.26 14.72
CA PRO A 37 22.14 -14.57 14.32
C PRO A 37 20.76 -14.47 13.65
N GLN A 38 20.62 -15.14 12.50
CA GLN A 38 19.34 -15.25 11.82
C GLN A 38 18.49 -16.35 12.47
N PHE A 39 17.19 -16.09 12.62
CA PHE A 39 16.22 -17.10 13.05
C PHE A 39 16.09 -18.24 12.00
N ASP A 40 16.24 -17.91 10.72
CA ASP A 40 16.15 -18.84 9.60
C ASP A 40 17.33 -18.60 8.62
N SER A 41 18.03 -19.68 8.24
CA SER A 41 19.21 -19.63 7.36
C SER A 41 18.88 -19.82 5.88
N SER A 42 17.60 -19.90 5.49
CA SER A 42 17.16 -20.08 4.10
C SER A 42 17.77 -19.07 3.10
N PRO A 43 17.89 -17.76 3.42
CA PRO A 43 18.56 -16.80 2.54
C PRO A 43 20.01 -17.19 2.26
N GLU A 44 20.74 -17.64 3.28
CA GLU A 44 22.13 -18.04 3.14
C GLU A 44 22.28 -19.30 2.30
N ILE A 45 21.37 -20.26 2.44
CA ILE A 45 21.38 -21.50 1.63
C ILE A 45 21.09 -21.19 0.16
N ILE A 46 20.09 -20.35 -0.12
CA ILE A 46 19.66 -20.03 -1.49
C ILE A 46 20.65 -19.11 -2.21
N LEU A 47 21.29 -18.18 -1.49
CA LEU A 47 22.26 -17.24 -2.06
C LEU A 47 23.72 -17.75 -2.01
N ARG A 48 23.97 -18.95 -1.47
CA ARG A 48 25.30 -19.60 -1.52
C ARG A 48 25.62 -20.06 -2.95
N SER A 49 26.10 -19.13 -3.76
CA SER A 49 26.78 -19.41 -5.01
C SER A 49 27.89 -18.38 -5.20
N GLU A 50 29.14 -18.85 -5.09
CA GLU A 50 30.42 -18.18 -5.36
C GLU A 50 31.09 -17.40 -4.19
N PRO A 51 32.31 -17.78 -3.77
CA PRO A 51 33.05 -17.14 -2.66
C PRO A 51 33.53 -15.71 -2.93
N TRP A 52 33.32 -15.15 -4.13
CA TRP A 52 33.98 -13.92 -4.59
C TRP A 52 33.14 -12.63 -4.47
N ARG A 53 31.99 -12.63 -3.79
CA ARG A 53 31.16 -11.41 -3.62
C ARG A 53 30.65 -11.18 -2.20
N PRO A 54 31.51 -10.97 -1.19
CA PRO A 54 31.09 -10.91 0.20
C PRO A 54 30.10 -9.78 0.50
N VAL A 55 30.24 -8.60 -0.11
CA VAL A 55 29.37 -7.44 0.22
C VAL A 55 28.00 -7.52 -0.48
N ILE A 56 27.98 -7.90 -1.76
CA ILE A 56 26.72 -7.98 -2.54
C ILE A 56 25.87 -9.14 -2.03
N SER A 57 26.47 -10.30 -1.71
CA SER A 57 25.72 -11.43 -1.14
C SER A 57 25.21 -11.13 0.27
N THR A 58 26.01 -10.47 1.10
CA THR A 58 25.58 -10.00 2.44
C THR A 58 24.42 -9.02 2.33
N TRP A 59 24.48 -8.07 1.39
CA TRP A 59 23.39 -7.13 1.16
C TRP A 59 22.13 -7.79 0.59
N ALA A 60 22.29 -8.62 -0.44
CA ALA A 60 21.20 -9.38 -1.07
C ALA A 60 20.52 -10.31 -0.07
N SER A 61 21.25 -10.84 0.91
CA SER A 61 20.67 -11.61 2.00
C SER A 61 19.59 -10.81 2.73
N THR A 62 19.78 -9.52 2.99
CA THR A 62 18.78 -8.68 3.68
C THR A 62 17.55 -8.36 2.83
N LEU A 63 17.61 -8.59 1.51
CA LEU A 63 16.50 -8.38 0.58
C LEU A 63 15.58 -9.60 0.50
N LEU A 64 16.12 -10.79 0.74
CA LEU A 64 15.39 -12.06 0.68
C LEU A 64 14.82 -12.42 2.06
N ARG A 65 13.59 -11.96 2.34
CA ARG A 65 12.81 -12.27 3.54
C ARG A 65 11.35 -12.50 3.17
N TRP A 66 10.66 -13.40 3.88
CA TRP A 66 9.21 -13.60 3.82
C TRP A 66 8.66 -13.66 2.37
N ASP A 67 7.69 -12.83 2.00
CA ASP A 67 7.10 -12.78 0.65
C ASP A 67 8.12 -12.62 -0.50
N ALA A 68 9.33 -12.08 -0.26
CA ALA A 68 10.36 -12.01 -1.30
C ALA A 68 10.78 -13.38 -1.83
N PHE A 69 10.65 -14.47 -1.05
CA PHE A 69 10.90 -15.82 -1.56
C PHE A 69 9.93 -16.18 -2.68
N HIS A 70 8.64 -15.85 -2.49
CA HIS A 70 7.63 -16.07 -3.51
C HIS A 70 7.87 -15.15 -4.71
N PHE A 71 8.16 -13.87 -4.51
CA PHE A 71 8.42 -12.96 -5.62
C PHE A 71 9.63 -13.38 -6.45
N LEU A 72 10.71 -13.83 -5.79
CA LEU A 72 11.92 -14.29 -6.43
C LEU A 72 11.69 -15.61 -7.20
N HIS A 73 10.98 -16.56 -6.60
CA HIS A 73 10.65 -17.83 -7.26
C HIS A 73 9.76 -17.61 -8.48
N ILE A 74 8.71 -16.79 -8.35
CA ILE A 74 7.83 -16.42 -9.48
C ILE A 74 8.59 -15.69 -10.58
N ALA A 75 9.53 -14.80 -10.22
CA ALA A 75 10.35 -14.11 -11.21
C ALA A 75 11.24 -15.11 -11.98
N LYS A 76 11.81 -16.09 -11.29
CA LYS A 76 12.73 -17.07 -11.89
C LYS A 76 12.01 -18.14 -12.72
N GLU A 77 11.00 -18.78 -12.16
CA GLU A 77 10.39 -20.01 -12.70
C GLU A 77 8.95 -19.80 -13.19
N GLY A 78 8.37 -18.60 -12.97
CA GLY A 78 6.95 -18.37 -13.16
C GLY A 78 6.10 -18.96 -12.03
N TYR A 79 4.78 -19.01 -12.23
CA TYR A 79 3.86 -19.60 -11.25
C TYR A 79 3.86 -21.12 -11.34
N VAL A 80 4.58 -21.77 -10.42
CA VAL A 80 4.71 -23.24 -10.39
C VAL A 80 3.74 -23.84 -9.39
N TYR A 81 3.58 -23.23 -8.22
CA TYR A 81 2.76 -23.77 -7.13
C TYR A 81 1.42 -23.03 -7.00
N GLU A 82 0.37 -23.75 -6.59
CA GLU A 82 -0.98 -23.19 -6.44
C GLU A 82 -1.04 -22.00 -5.47
N TYR A 83 -0.29 -22.05 -4.36
CA TYR A 83 -0.29 -20.97 -3.37
C TYR A 83 0.35 -19.67 -3.88
N GLU A 84 1.20 -19.74 -4.90
CA GLU A 84 1.91 -18.57 -5.44
C GLU A 84 0.96 -17.59 -6.12
N TRP A 85 -0.20 -18.08 -6.57
CA TRP A 85 -1.22 -17.25 -7.20
C TRP A 85 -1.88 -16.25 -6.24
N ALA A 86 -1.64 -16.34 -4.92
CA ALA A 86 -1.96 -15.26 -3.98
C ALA A 86 -1.10 -14.01 -4.19
N PHE A 87 0.10 -14.15 -4.75
CA PHE A 87 1.00 -13.06 -5.08
C PHE A 87 0.72 -12.61 -6.52
N LEU A 88 0.46 -11.32 -6.71
CA LEU A 88 0.17 -10.78 -8.03
C LEU A 88 1.47 -10.51 -8.81
N PRO A 89 1.43 -10.48 -10.15
CA PRO A 89 2.63 -10.53 -10.99
C PRO A 89 3.46 -9.24 -11.00
N GLY A 90 2.98 -8.12 -10.47
CA GLY A 90 3.64 -6.82 -10.60
C GLY A 90 5.09 -6.79 -10.10
N ALA A 91 5.35 -7.27 -8.88
CA ALA A 91 6.71 -7.25 -8.30
C ALA A 91 7.69 -8.22 -9.01
N PRO A 92 7.31 -9.49 -9.28
CA PRO A 92 8.13 -10.39 -10.09
C PRO A 92 8.42 -9.85 -11.49
N TYR A 93 7.40 -9.30 -12.16
CA TYR A 93 7.51 -8.78 -13.52
C TYR A 93 8.50 -7.61 -13.61
N ILE A 94 8.43 -6.64 -12.70
CA ILE A 94 9.37 -5.51 -12.68
C ILE A 94 10.80 -5.98 -12.43
N SER A 95 10.99 -6.93 -11.51
CA SER A 95 12.32 -7.45 -11.20
C SER A 95 12.97 -8.09 -12.43
N ASN A 96 12.19 -8.88 -13.19
CA ASN A 96 12.63 -9.47 -14.47
C ASN A 96 12.85 -8.42 -15.56
N LEU A 97 11.93 -7.46 -15.71
CA LEU A 97 12.03 -6.44 -16.76
C LEU A 97 13.31 -5.61 -16.62
N LEU A 98 13.68 -5.29 -15.37
CA LEU A 98 14.86 -4.50 -15.07
C LEU A 98 16.17 -5.28 -15.11
N SER A 99 16.14 -6.61 -15.11
CA SER A 99 17.33 -7.44 -15.31
C SER A 99 17.70 -7.60 -16.80
N LEU A 100 16.77 -7.39 -17.73
CA LEU A 100 17.00 -7.55 -19.18
C LEU A 100 18.21 -6.77 -19.74
N PRO A 101 18.48 -5.51 -19.33
CA PRO A 101 19.67 -4.79 -19.82
C PRO A 101 20.98 -5.45 -19.40
N ILE A 102 21.01 -6.11 -18.23
CA ILE A 102 22.18 -6.86 -17.74
C ILE A 102 22.39 -8.10 -18.61
N ASP A 103 21.31 -8.81 -18.94
CA ASP A 103 21.35 -9.97 -19.84
C ASP A 103 21.88 -9.59 -21.23
N LEU A 104 21.40 -8.47 -21.78
CA LEU A 104 21.87 -7.96 -23.06
C LEU A 104 23.35 -7.58 -23.01
N LEU A 105 23.79 -6.94 -21.93
CA LEU A 105 25.20 -6.56 -21.75
C LEU A 105 26.10 -7.80 -21.61
N ASP A 106 25.71 -8.79 -20.81
CA ASP A 106 26.50 -10.01 -20.64
C ASP A 106 26.57 -10.81 -21.96
N MET A 107 25.50 -10.83 -22.75
CA MET A 107 25.49 -11.37 -24.11
C MET A 107 26.47 -10.62 -25.03
N MET A 108 26.43 -9.28 -25.05
CA MET A 108 27.31 -8.44 -25.87
C MET A 108 28.79 -8.58 -25.48
N LEU A 109 29.06 -8.80 -24.19
CA LEU A 109 30.41 -9.02 -23.65
C LEU A 109 30.89 -10.48 -23.82
N GLY A 110 30.10 -11.35 -24.45
CA GLY A 110 30.44 -12.76 -24.65
C GLY A 110 30.59 -13.54 -23.35
N LYS A 111 30.00 -13.07 -22.24
CA LYS A 111 30.04 -13.79 -20.98
C LYS A 111 29.09 -14.99 -21.05
N PRO A 112 29.48 -16.15 -20.51
CA PRO A 112 28.57 -17.30 -20.44
C PRO A 112 27.31 -16.90 -19.67
N HIS A 113 26.15 -17.35 -20.16
CA HIS A 113 24.88 -17.14 -19.47
C HIS A 113 24.99 -17.70 -18.06
N LYS A 114 24.92 -16.84 -17.04
CA LYS A 114 25.07 -17.27 -15.66
C LYS A 114 23.78 -17.96 -15.21
N PRO A 115 23.86 -19.19 -14.66
CA PRO A 115 22.69 -19.83 -14.07
C PRO A 115 22.19 -19.11 -12.80
N PHE A 116 23.03 -18.27 -12.17
CA PHE A 116 22.73 -17.59 -10.90
C PHE A 116 22.28 -16.13 -11.12
N ARG A 117 20.99 -15.93 -11.40
CA ARG A 117 20.32 -14.61 -11.56
C ARG A 117 19.63 -14.09 -10.29
N LEU A 118 19.68 -14.84 -9.18
CA LEU A 118 18.88 -14.57 -7.99
C LEU A 118 19.21 -13.22 -7.33
N GLU A 119 20.50 -12.95 -7.12
CA GLU A 119 20.94 -11.68 -6.52
C GLU A 119 20.57 -10.48 -7.40
N GLU A 120 20.72 -10.62 -8.72
CA GLU A 120 20.41 -9.56 -9.68
C GLU A 120 18.91 -9.22 -9.66
N LEU A 121 18.04 -10.23 -9.67
CA LEU A 121 16.59 -10.04 -9.54
C LEU A 121 16.21 -9.36 -8.21
N LEU A 122 16.83 -9.77 -7.10
CA LEU A 122 16.60 -9.15 -5.79
C LEU A 122 17.01 -7.68 -5.77
N VAL A 123 18.21 -7.37 -6.26
CA VAL A 123 18.74 -6.00 -6.30
C VAL A 123 17.91 -5.14 -7.24
N MET A 124 17.52 -5.64 -8.42
CA MET A 124 16.67 -4.89 -9.36
C MET A 124 15.29 -4.62 -8.77
N GLY A 125 14.67 -5.61 -8.10
CA GLY A 125 13.40 -5.41 -7.40
C GLY A 125 13.49 -4.37 -6.28
N ALA A 126 14.59 -4.37 -5.52
CA ALA A 126 14.86 -3.39 -4.47
C ALA A 126 15.08 -1.98 -5.02
N LEU A 127 15.88 -1.83 -6.09
CA LEU A 127 16.09 -0.55 -6.78
C LEU A 127 14.78 0.01 -7.36
N ALA A 128 13.94 -0.86 -7.93
CA ALA A 128 12.63 -0.47 -8.42
C ALA A 128 11.73 0.02 -7.28
N SER A 129 11.73 -0.67 -6.15
CA SER A 129 11.00 -0.27 -4.95
C SER A 129 11.46 1.11 -4.44
N LEU A 130 12.77 1.36 -4.42
CA LEU A 130 13.35 2.65 -4.03
C LEU A 130 12.96 3.81 -4.97
N SER A 131 12.66 3.53 -6.23
CA SER A 131 12.21 4.54 -7.20
C SER A 131 10.77 5.01 -6.95
N CYS A 132 9.94 4.21 -6.28
CA CYS A 132 8.53 4.47 -6.03
C CYS A 132 8.28 5.15 -4.67
N ASP A 133 8.77 6.37 -4.48
CA ASP A 133 8.53 7.13 -3.24
C ASP A 133 7.21 7.91 -3.26
N GLY A 134 6.27 7.51 -2.40
CA GLY A 134 4.98 8.19 -2.24
C GLY A 134 5.05 9.56 -1.56
N VAL A 135 6.17 9.96 -0.93
CA VAL A 135 6.24 11.16 -0.06
C VAL A 135 5.83 12.46 -0.75
N PHE A 136 6.24 12.67 -2.00
CA PHE A 136 5.88 13.88 -2.76
C PHE A 136 4.44 13.84 -3.24
N LEU A 137 3.91 12.65 -3.54
CA LEU A 137 2.53 12.47 -3.96
C LEU A 137 1.57 12.73 -2.80
N ILE A 138 1.85 12.24 -1.59
CA ILE A 138 1.03 12.54 -0.42
C ILE A 138 1.13 14.01 -0.01
N TYR A 139 2.31 14.63 -0.09
CA TYR A 139 2.45 16.08 0.08
C TYR A 139 1.56 16.86 -0.90
N ARG A 140 1.63 16.51 -2.20
CA ARG A 140 0.82 17.13 -3.25
C ARG A 140 -0.67 16.89 -3.05
N LEU A 141 -1.08 15.66 -2.74
CA LEU A 141 -2.46 15.29 -2.49
C LEU A 141 -3.04 16.08 -1.32
N THR A 142 -2.30 16.15 -0.22
CA THR A 142 -2.70 16.89 0.98
C THR A 142 -2.78 18.39 0.70
N GLY A 143 -1.81 18.95 -0.02
CA GLY A 143 -1.82 20.36 -0.40
C GLY A 143 -3.08 20.73 -1.21
N LYS A 144 -3.54 19.85 -2.11
CA LYS A 144 -4.74 20.07 -2.93
C LYS A 144 -6.07 19.91 -2.19
N LEU A 145 -6.12 19.09 -1.14
CA LEU A 145 -7.35 18.79 -0.41
C LEU A 145 -7.60 19.74 0.77
N PHE A 146 -6.53 20.34 1.30
CA PHE A 146 -6.58 21.12 2.54
C PHE A 146 -6.07 22.56 2.39
N ASP A 147 -5.52 22.94 1.23
CA ASP A 147 -4.96 24.27 0.94
C ASP A 147 -3.97 24.80 2.00
N SER A 148 -3.28 23.88 2.69
CA SER A 148 -2.33 24.20 3.77
C SER A 148 -0.97 23.54 3.53
N PRO A 149 0.06 24.29 3.13
CA PRO A 149 1.41 23.77 2.94
C PRO A 149 2.01 23.16 4.21
N SER A 150 1.70 23.72 5.38
CA SER A 150 2.18 23.23 6.67
C SER A 150 1.54 21.89 7.06
N PHE A 151 0.23 21.73 6.81
CA PHE A 151 -0.45 20.45 7.04
C PHE A 151 0.03 19.38 6.06
N ALA A 152 0.27 19.75 4.81
CA ALA A 152 0.89 18.88 3.80
C ALA A 152 2.30 18.43 4.21
N MET A 153 3.11 19.35 4.73
CA MET A 153 4.46 19.04 5.23
C MET A 153 4.43 18.08 6.41
N LEU A 154 3.60 18.36 7.41
CA LEU A 154 3.43 17.49 8.59
C LEU A 154 2.98 16.08 8.18
N THR A 155 1.96 15.97 7.32
CA THR A 155 1.47 14.69 6.80
C THR A 155 2.57 13.93 6.07
N ALA A 156 3.35 14.62 5.21
CA ALA A 156 4.43 14.00 4.45
C ALA A 156 5.55 13.49 5.36
N ILE A 157 5.95 14.25 6.40
CA ILE A 157 6.94 13.79 7.39
C ILE A 157 6.41 12.56 8.14
N LEU A 158 5.16 12.57 8.60
CA LEU A 158 4.56 11.42 9.29
C LEU A 158 4.50 10.18 8.37
N SER A 159 4.32 10.37 7.06
CA SER A 159 4.33 9.27 6.08
C SER A 159 5.70 8.59 5.90
N LEU A 160 6.78 9.25 6.32
CA LEU A 160 8.11 8.64 6.34
C LEU A 160 8.23 7.64 7.50
N LEU A 161 7.48 7.81 8.58
CA LEU A 161 7.44 6.93 9.76
C LEU A 161 6.53 5.71 9.55
N SER A 162 6.82 4.93 8.52
CA SER A 162 6.08 3.70 8.23
C SER A 162 6.33 2.64 9.31
N SER A 163 5.28 1.89 9.66
CA SER A 163 5.36 0.76 10.60
C SER A 163 6.02 -0.50 10.02
N SER A 164 6.35 -0.51 8.72
CA SER A 164 7.11 -1.58 8.06
C SER A 164 8.09 -0.99 7.03
N PRO A 165 9.17 -0.33 7.49
CA PRO A 165 10.09 0.40 6.61
C PRO A 165 10.85 -0.52 5.63
N ALA A 166 11.16 -1.76 6.02
CA ALA A 166 11.87 -2.70 5.14
C ALA A 166 11.04 -3.08 3.89
N THR A 167 9.75 -3.40 4.06
CA THR A 167 8.87 -3.72 2.94
C THR A 167 8.54 -2.50 2.07
N LEU A 168 8.59 -1.29 2.64
CA LEU A 168 8.27 -0.06 1.93
C LEU A 168 9.48 0.55 1.20
N ARG A 169 10.70 0.39 1.70
CA ARG A 169 11.87 1.15 1.23
C ARG A 169 13.17 0.35 1.08
N HIS A 170 13.17 -0.96 1.34
CA HIS A 170 14.39 -1.77 1.25
C HIS A 170 14.24 -2.93 0.27
N ALA A 171 13.32 -3.86 0.54
CA ALA A 171 13.17 -5.07 -0.26
C ALA A 171 12.30 -4.85 -1.50
N GLY A 172 12.46 -5.73 -2.51
CA GLY A 172 11.64 -5.79 -3.71
C GLY A 172 10.21 -6.24 -3.43
N TYR A 173 9.40 -5.37 -2.82
CA TYR A 173 8.08 -5.68 -2.28
C TYR A 173 6.96 -4.93 -3.01
N THR A 174 5.71 -5.33 -2.77
CA THR A 174 4.53 -4.78 -3.48
C THR A 174 4.06 -3.43 -2.93
N GLU A 175 4.32 -3.17 -1.65
CA GLU A 175 3.94 -1.98 -0.88
C GLU A 175 4.37 -0.66 -1.52
N PRO A 176 5.64 -0.43 -1.93
CA PRO A 176 6.07 0.82 -2.52
C PRO A 176 5.31 1.16 -3.80
N PHE A 177 5.18 0.18 -4.69
CA PHE A 177 4.45 0.36 -5.95
C PHE A 177 2.96 0.61 -5.70
N PHE A 178 2.35 -0.19 -4.83
CA PHE A 178 0.94 -0.02 -4.49
C PHE A 178 0.66 1.35 -3.89
N ALA A 179 1.47 1.80 -2.92
CA ALA A 179 1.32 3.11 -2.30
C ALA A 179 1.53 4.26 -3.30
N PHE A 180 2.61 4.21 -4.09
CA PHE A 180 2.92 5.23 -5.08
C PHE A 180 1.81 5.38 -6.12
N TRP A 181 1.39 4.28 -6.75
CA TRP A 181 0.39 4.32 -7.81
C TRP A 181 -1.02 4.60 -7.28
N SER A 182 -1.34 4.18 -6.04
CA SER A 182 -2.56 4.60 -5.35
C SER A 182 -2.57 6.11 -5.10
N TYR A 183 -1.48 6.69 -4.59
CA TYR A 183 -1.41 8.13 -4.38
C TYR A 183 -1.47 8.91 -5.68
N TYR A 184 -0.79 8.43 -6.72
CA TYR A 184 -0.88 9.01 -8.05
C TYR A 184 -2.33 9.02 -8.53
N GLY A 185 -3.04 7.89 -8.47
CA GLY A 185 -4.43 7.81 -8.90
C GLY A 185 -5.34 8.74 -8.09
N MET A 186 -5.15 8.82 -6.77
CA MET A 186 -5.89 9.75 -5.89
C MET A 186 -5.65 11.21 -6.27
N VAL A 187 -4.40 11.60 -6.58
CA VAL A 187 -4.09 12.96 -7.07
C VAL A 187 -4.80 13.25 -8.40
N GLN A 188 -4.82 12.28 -9.31
CA GLN A 188 -5.51 12.43 -10.59
C GLN A 188 -7.04 12.51 -10.43
N CYS A 189 -7.62 11.82 -9.44
CA CYS A 189 -9.04 11.97 -9.08
C CYS A 189 -9.36 13.41 -8.65
N VAL A 190 -8.49 14.02 -7.81
CA VAL A 190 -8.65 15.43 -7.41
C VAL A 190 -8.55 16.36 -8.61
N ASP A 191 -7.65 16.07 -9.56
CA ASP A 191 -7.52 16.79 -10.83
C ASP A 191 -8.64 16.50 -11.85
N LYS A 192 -9.60 15.62 -11.50
CA LYS A 192 -10.67 15.13 -12.40
C LYS A 192 -10.14 14.47 -13.68
N GLN A 193 -8.90 13.98 -13.66
CA GLN A 193 -8.25 13.26 -14.75
C GLN A 193 -8.57 11.75 -14.62
N TRP A 194 -9.85 11.41 -14.82
CA TRP A 194 -10.40 10.09 -14.46
C TRP A 194 -9.73 8.91 -15.15
N LEU A 195 -9.35 9.04 -16.43
CA LEU A 195 -8.65 7.98 -17.15
C LEU A 195 -7.25 7.73 -16.56
N ARG A 196 -6.50 8.80 -16.27
CA ARG A 196 -5.16 8.67 -15.65
C ARG A 196 -5.26 8.11 -14.24
N ALA A 197 -6.28 8.50 -13.48
CA ALA A 197 -6.55 7.93 -12.17
C ALA A 197 -6.81 6.43 -12.24
N SER A 198 -7.72 6.03 -13.14
CA SER A 198 -8.10 4.65 -13.39
C SER A 198 -6.93 3.78 -13.83
N LEU A 199 -6.10 4.24 -14.77
CA LEU A 199 -4.88 3.54 -15.19
C LEU A 199 -3.86 3.42 -14.06
N GLY A 200 -3.64 4.50 -13.29
CA GLY A 200 -2.75 4.45 -12.13
C GLY A 200 -3.22 3.44 -11.07
N PHE A 201 -4.52 3.39 -10.80
CA PHE A 201 -5.10 2.40 -9.90
C PHE A 201 -5.02 0.97 -10.44
N ALA A 202 -5.13 0.75 -11.75
CA ALA A 202 -4.87 -0.56 -12.35
C ALA A 202 -3.40 -0.97 -12.18
N VAL A 203 -2.45 -0.05 -12.38
CA VAL A 203 -1.04 -0.35 -12.09
C VAL A 203 -0.86 -0.72 -10.61
N ALA A 204 -1.49 0.01 -9.67
CA ALA A 204 -1.48 -0.38 -8.26
C ALA A 204 -2.08 -1.79 -8.04
N GLY A 205 -3.23 -2.08 -8.67
CA GLY A 205 -3.92 -3.38 -8.61
C GLY A 205 -3.10 -4.55 -9.16
N ALA A 206 -2.08 -4.31 -9.98
CA ALA A 206 -1.16 -5.35 -10.44
C ALA A 206 -0.16 -5.81 -9.37
N PHE A 207 0.01 -5.05 -8.28
CA PHE A 207 0.89 -5.42 -7.16
C PHE A 207 0.12 -6.04 -6.00
N ARG A 208 -1.15 -5.64 -5.80
CA ARG A 208 -1.96 -6.13 -4.66
C ARG A 208 -3.43 -6.23 -5.00
N SER A 209 -4.06 -7.31 -4.55
CA SER A 209 -5.48 -7.61 -4.76
C SER A 209 -6.43 -6.56 -4.18
N ASN A 210 -6.06 -5.89 -3.09
CA ASN A 210 -6.86 -4.82 -2.50
C ASN A 210 -6.92 -3.54 -3.37
N GLY A 211 -6.23 -3.49 -4.50
CA GLY A 211 -6.38 -2.46 -5.53
C GLY A 211 -7.79 -2.40 -6.14
N VAL A 212 -8.57 -3.49 -6.07
CA VAL A 212 -9.97 -3.50 -6.55
C VAL A 212 -10.84 -2.43 -5.87
N PHE A 213 -10.54 -2.09 -4.61
CA PHE A 213 -11.28 -1.08 -3.86
C PHE A 213 -10.97 0.36 -4.32
N LEU A 214 -9.90 0.58 -5.09
CA LEU A 214 -9.52 1.90 -5.59
C LEU A 214 -10.54 2.46 -6.61
N GLY A 215 -11.30 1.58 -7.28
CA GLY A 215 -12.43 1.99 -8.13
C GLY A 215 -13.46 2.84 -7.37
N GLY A 216 -13.57 2.68 -6.05
CA GLY A 216 -14.44 3.48 -5.20
C GLY A 216 -14.15 4.99 -5.26
N PHE A 217 -12.90 5.41 -5.50
CA PHE A 217 -12.55 6.82 -5.66
C PHE A 217 -13.15 7.43 -6.93
N LEU A 218 -13.21 6.66 -8.02
CA LEU A 218 -13.79 7.07 -9.29
C LEU A 218 -15.32 7.17 -9.16
N ILE A 219 -15.94 6.14 -8.57
CA ILE A 219 -17.38 6.13 -8.27
C ILE A 219 -17.75 7.32 -7.40
N TRP A 220 -16.94 7.60 -6.37
CA TRP A 220 -17.18 8.73 -5.48
C TRP A 220 -17.13 10.05 -6.23
N GLY A 221 -16.03 10.32 -6.93
CA GLY A 221 -15.81 11.61 -7.59
C GLY A 221 -16.73 11.88 -8.78
N MET A 222 -17.08 10.85 -9.56
CA MET A 222 -17.88 11.00 -10.78
C MET A 222 -19.39 10.92 -10.54
N LEU A 223 -19.84 10.14 -9.54
CA LEU A 223 -21.26 9.90 -9.29
C LEU A 223 -21.69 10.33 -7.90
N VAL A 224 -21.09 9.79 -6.84
CA VAL A 224 -21.62 9.97 -5.47
C VAL A 224 -21.57 11.43 -5.05
N ASP A 225 -20.43 12.10 -5.16
CA ASP A 225 -20.28 13.49 -4.71
C ASP A 225 -21.15 14.48 -5.52
N PRO A 226 -21.20 14.44 -6.87
CA PRO A 226 -22.14 15.24 -7.65
C PRO A 226 -23.61 14.97 -7.31
N ILE A 227 -23.97 13.69 -7.11
CA ILE A 227 -25.31 13.31 -6.66
C ILE A 227 -25.58 13.94 -5.30
N LEU A 228 -24.65 13.88 -4.34
CA LEU A 228 -24.74 14.55 -3.03
C LEU A 228 -24.80 16.09 -3.13
N LEU A 229 -24.45 16.69 -4.27
CA LEU A 229 -24.57 18.12 -4.55
C LEU A 229 -25.81 18.52 -5.39
N ARG A 230 -26.76 17.58 -5.58
CA ARG A 230 -28.09 17.75 -6.23
C ARG A 230 -27.94 17.88 -7.75
N GLN A 231 -26.79 17.46 -8.28
CA GLN A 231 -26.57 17.39 -9.71
C GLN A 231 -27.18 16.11 -10.28
N LYS A 232 -27.85 16.22 -11.43
CA LYS A 232 -28.41 15.06 -12.13
C LYS A 232 -27.28 14.31 -12.83
N ALA A 233 -27.20 12.99 -12.63
CA ALA A 233 -26.26 12.15 -13.33
C ALA A 233 -26.74 11.90 -14.76
N LYS A 234 -25.94 12.28 -15.77
CA LYS A 234 -26.20 11.95 -17.17
C LYS A 234 -25.85 10.48 -17.43
N LEU A 235 -26.61 9.79 -18.28
CA LEU A 235 -26.35 8.38 -18.62
C LEU A 235 -24.92 8.16 -19.15
N SER A 236 -24.39 9.09 -19.95
CA SER A 236 -23.00 9.03 -20.43
C SER A 236 -21.97 9.03 -19.31
N ILE A 237 -22.18 9.81 -18.25
CA ILE A 237 -21.29 9.84 -17.08
C ILE A 237 -21.39 8.53 -16.29
N ILE A 238 -22.59 7.97 -16.17
CA ILE A 238 -22.80 6.67 -15.50
C ILE A 238 -22.04 5.56 -16.24
N ILE A 239 -22.18 5.50 -17.57
CA ILE A 239 -21.47 4.52 -18.40
C ILE A 239 -19.95 4.73 -18.30
N GLN A 240 -19.48 5.97 -18.43
CA GLN A 240 -18.05 6.29 -18.30
C GLN A 240 -17.51 5.90 -16.92
N CYS A 241 -18.24 6.21 -15.85
CA CYS A 241 -17.87 5.85 -14.48
C CYS A 241 -17.80 4.33 -14.32
N ALA A 242 -18.76 3.58 -14.86
CA ALA A 242 -18.76 2.12 -14.81
C ALA A 242 -17.51 1.54 -15.49
N ILE A 243 -17.20 1.98 -16.71
CA ILE A 243 -16.02 1.54 -17.46
C ILE A 243 -14.74 1.86 -16.67
N LEU A 244 -14.57 3.12 -16.26
CA LEU A 244 -13.36 3.57 -15.58
C LEU A 244 -13.18 2.92 -14.21
N SER A 245 -14.26 2.59 -13.50
CA SER A 245 -14.19 1.97 -12.16
C SER A 245 -13.91 0.47 -12.20
N ILE A 246 -14.10 -0.19 -13.35
CA ILE A 246 -13.74 -1.61 -13.55
C ILE A 246 -12.25 -1.78 -13.84
N ILE A 247 -11.63 -0.83 -14.54
CA ILE A 247 -10.21 -0.88 -14.92
C ILE A 247 -9.25 -1.18 -13.73
N PRO A 248 -9.40 -0.59 -12.53
CA PRO A 248 -8.57 -0.94 -11.36
C PRO A 248 -8.59 -2.43 -10.98
N SER A 249 -9.69 -3.12 -11.28
CA SER A 249 -9.87 -4.55 -10.95
C SER A 249 -9.35 -5.48 -12.05
N THR A 250 -9.02 -4.97 -13.24
CA THR A 250 -8.62 -5.82 -14.38
C THR A 250 -7.35 -6.65 -14.14
N PRO A 251 -6.28 -6.18 -13.44
CA PRO A 251 -5.12 -7.02 -13.19
C PRO A 251 -5.47 -8.22 -12.32
N PHE A 252 -6.31 -8.02 -11.29
CA PHE A 252 -6.76 -9.10 -10.41
C PHE A 252 -7.66 -10.09 -11.16
N ILE A 253 -8.63 -9.60 -11.94
CA ILE A 253 -9.52 -10.44 -12.75
C ILE A 253 -8.72 -11.26 -13.77
N TYR A 254 -7.77 -10.63 -14.47
CA TYR A 254 -6.90 -11.29 -15.43
C TYR A 254 -6.04 -12.37 -14.76
N HIS A 255 -5.43 -12.06 -13.62
CA HIS A 255 -4.63 -13.01 -12.86
C HIS A 255 -5.45 -14.24 -12.42
N GLN A 256 -6.67 -14.03 -11.93
CA GLN A 256 -7.60 -15.11 -11.58
C GLN A 256 -8.04 -15.93 -12.79
N TYR A 257 -8.24 -15.29 -13.95
CA TYR A 257 -8.55 -15.99 -15.20
C TYR A 257 -7.38 -16.87 -15.66
N CYS A 258 -6.14 -16.37 -15.59
CA CYS A 258 -4.95 -17.16 -15.88
C CYS A 258 -4.85 -18.38 -14.94
N ALA A 259 -5.11 -18.20 -13.63
CA ALA A 259 -5.13 -19.30 -12.67
C ALA A 259 -6.16 -20.36 -13.07
N TYR A 260 -7.38 -19.92 -13.41
CA TYR A 260 -8.45 -20.82 -13.86
C TYR A 260 -8.02 -21.62 -15.09
N LYS A 261 -7.40 -20.97 -16.08
CA LYS A 261 -6.90 -21.63 -17.29
C LYS A 261 -5.77 -22.63 -17.02
N SER A 262 -4.96 -22.40 -16.00
CA SER A 262 -3.87 -23.30 -15.61
C SER A 262 -4.33 -24.54 -14.85
N PHE A 263 -5.36 -24.42 -14.00
CA PHE A 263 -5.77 -25.51 -13.10
C PHE A 263 -7.08 -26.20 -13.48
N CYS A 264 -8.06 -25.46 -14.00
CA CYS A 264 -9.41 -25.97 -14.21
C CYS A 264 -9.56 -26.65 -15.58
N GLY A 265 -10.25 -27.79 -15.61
CA GLY A 265 -10.40 -28.62 -16.81
C GLY A 265 -9.29 -29.67 -16.96
N THR A 266 -8.44 -29.83 -15.95
CA THR A 266 -7.47 -30.94 -15.84
C THR A 266 -8.09 -32.14 -15.11
N ILE A 267 -7.48 -33.32 -15.26
CA ILE A 267 -7.90 -34.56 -14.56
C ILE A 267 -7.92 -34.36 -13.03
N PHE A 268 -7.04 -33.50 -12.50
CA PHE A 268 -6.94 -33.17 -11.07
C PHE A 268 -7.36 -31.72 -10.80
N SER A 269 -8.55 -31.33 -11.26
CA SER A 269 -9.07 -29.98 -11.05
C SER A 269 -9.27 -29.68 -9.56
N PRO A 270 -8.68 -28.60 -9.01
CA PRO A 270 -8.90 -28.20 -7.63
C PRO A 270 -10.38 -27.88 -7.33
N PRO A 271 -10.83 -28.03 -6.06
CA PRO A 271 -12.24 -27.86 -5.71
C PRO A 271 -12.77 -26.45 -5.96
N TRP A 272 -11.91 -25.42 -5.96
CA TRP A 272 -12.32 -24.04 -6.21
C TRP A 272 -12.74 -23.76 -7.65
N CYS A 273 -12.42 -24.65 -8.60
CA CYS A 273 -12.89 -24.57 -9.98
C CYS A 273 -14.42 -24.73 -10.08
N ASN A 274 -15.05 -25.43 -9.13
CA ASN A 274 -16.49 -25.70 -9.12
C ASN A 274 -17.31 -24.64 -8.34
N ASN A 275 -16.64 -23.69 -7.68
CA ASN A 275 -17.32 -22.61 -6.97
C ASN A 275 -17.83 -21.54 -7.95
N PHE A 276 -18.89 -20.81 -7.58
CA PHE A 276 -19.36 -19.66 -8.36
C PHE A 276 -19.30 -18.35 -7.54
N PRO A 277 -18.53 -17.34 -7.99
CA PRO A 277 -17.53 -17.43 -9.07
C PRO A 277 -16.31 -18.29 -8.65
N PRO A 278 -15.61 -18.95 -9.59
CA PRO A 278 -14.41 -19.69 -9.27
C PRO A 278 -13.31 -18.72 -8.82
N SER A 279 -12.66 -19.02 -7.70
CA SER A 279 -11.68 -18.12 -7.10
C SER A 279 -10.50 -18.88 -6.50
N ASN A 280 -9.39 -18.92 -7.25
CA ASN A 280 -8.11 -19.41 -6.75
C ASN A 280 -7.65 -18.56 -5.54
N TYR A 281 -7.60 -17.24 -5.67
CA TYR A 281 -7.20 -16.34 -4.57
C TYR A 281 -7.93 -16.61 -3.25
N SER A 282 -9.27 -16.68 -3.26
CA SER A 282 -10.05 -16.94 -2.02
C SER A 282 -9.76 -18.32 -1.43
N TYR A 283 -9.63 -19.33 -2.29
CA TYR A 283 -9.29 -20.68 -1.87
C TYR A 283 -7.89 -20.75 -1.28
N VAL A 284 -6.92 -20.11 -1.93
CA VAL A 284 -5.52 -20.10 -1.50
C VAL A 284 -5.38 -19.37 -0.15
N GLN A 285 -6.01 -18.21 -0.01
CA GLN A 285 -6.07 -17.46 1.25
C GLN A 285 -6.66 -18.32 2.38
N SER A 286 -7.75 -19.05 2.12
CA SER A 286 -8.37 -19.94 3.11
C SER A 286 -7.53 -21.18 3.42
N LYS A 287 -7.01 -21.87 2.40
CA LYS A 287 -6.39 -23.19 2.54
C LYS A 287 -4.96 -23.11 3.06
N TYR A 288 -4.15 -22.23 2.50
CA TYR A 288 -2.71 -22.15 2.82
C TYR A 288 -2.42 -21.15 3.93
N TRP A 289 -3.25 -20.11 4.07
CA TRP A 289 -3.07 -19.06 5.06
C TRP A 289 -4.15 -19.01 6.14
N ASN A 290 -5.15 -19.90 6.15
CA ASN A 290 -6.23 -19.89 7.15
C ASN A 290 -6.97 -18.54 7.27
N VAL A 291 -7.03 -17.76 6.19
CA VAL A 291 -7.75 -16.49 6.14
C VAL A 291 -9.26 -16.76 6.08
N GLY A 292 -10.04 -15.97 6.81
CA GLY A 292 -11.49 -16.06 6.85
C GLY A 292 -12.08 -15.26 8.02
N PHE A 293 -13.41 -15.16 8.06
CA PHE A 293 -14.10 -14.39 9.10
C PHE A 293 -13.76 -14.93 10.50
N LEU A 294 -13.19 -14.06 11.33
CA LEU A 294 -12.74 -14.31 12.70
C LEU A 294 -11.75 -15.46 12.90
N ARG A 295 -11.24 -16.10 11.84
CA ARG A 295 -10.29 -17.22 11.96
C ARG A 295 -8.97 -16.83 12.62
N TYR A 296 -8.58 -15.56 12.50
CA TYR A 296 -7.36 -15.03 13.10
C TYR A 296 -7.48 -14.72 14.61
N TRP A 297 -8.71 -14.69 15.15
CA TRP A 297 -8.99 -14.33 16.55
C TRP A 297 -8.73 -15.52 17.48
N THR A 298 -7.45 -15.81 17.68
CA THR A 298 -6.98 -16.85 18.61
C THR A 298 -6.03 -16.25 19.63
N VAL A 299 -5.93 -16.86 20.81
CA VAL A 299 -5.09 -16.35 21.92
C VAL A 299 -3.62 -16.23 21.52
N SER A 300 -3.12 -17.12 20.66
CA SER A 300 -1.74 -17.09 20.16
C SER A 300 -1.43 -15.86 19.30
N GLN A 301 -2.45 -15.19 18.75
CA GLN A 301 -2.29 -14.02 17.89
C GLN A 301 -2.40 -12.69 18.65
N ILE A 302 -2.67 -12.70 19.96
CA ILE A 302 -2.74 -11.49 20.80
C ILE A 302 -1.55 -10.55 20.58
N PRO A 303 -0.28 -11.02 20.51
CA PRO A 303 0.85 -10.13 20.23
C PRO A 303 0.69 -9.35 18.91
N ASN A 304 0.18 -10.00 17.86
CA ASN A 304 -0.05 -9.39 16.55
C ASN A 304 -1.16 -8.34 16.58
N PHE A 305 -2.19 -8.53 17.41
CA PHE A 305 -3.20 -7.49 17.67
C PHE A 305 -2.59 -6.29 18.43
N ILE A 306 -1.77 -6.54 19.46
CA ILE A 306 -1.16 -5.50 20.28
C ILE A 306 -0.28 -4.57 19.43
N ILE A 307 0.63 -5.14 18.61
CA ILE A 307 1.50 -4.33 17.74
C ILE A 307 0.70 -3.55 16.70
N SER A 308 -0.45 -4.07 16.25
CA SER A 308 -1.30 -3.41 15.26
C SER A 308 -2.19 -2.32 15.85
N THR A 309 -2.41 -2.34 17.17
CA THR A 309 -3.42 -1.53 17.87
C THR A 309 -3.29 -0.03 17.60
N PRO A 310 -2.09 0.59 17.65
CA PRO A 310 -1.97 2.04 17.45
C PRO A 310 -2.44 2.51 16.08
N VAL A 311 -2.26 1.69 15.03
CA VAL A 311 -2.71 2.01 13.68
C VAL A 311 -4.21 1.71 13.52
N LEU A 312 -4.67 0.56 14.03
CA LEU A 312 -6.09 0.17 13.97
C LEU A 312 -6.99 1.16 14.70
N VAL A 313 -6.63 1.53 15.93
CA VAL A 313 -7.41 2.46 16.75
C VAL A 313 -7.47 3.83 16.07
N LEU A 314 -6.33 4.34 15.57
CA LEU A 314 -6.30 5.60 14.84
C LEU A 314 -7.25 5.59 13.64
N LEU A 315 -7.15 4.57 12.78
CA LEU A 315 -7.96 4.48 11.57
C LEU A 315 -9.44 4.24 11.85
N LEU A 316 -9.78 3.32 12.75
CA LEU A 316 -11.17 3.05 13.13
C LEU A 316 -11.81 4.29 13.75
N TYR A 317 -11.16 4.92 14.73
CA TYR A 317 -11.69 6.10 15.37
C TYR A 317 -11.85 7.26 14.37
N SER A 318 -10.80 7.62 13.65
CA SER A 318 -10.85 8.79 12.75
C SER A 318 -11.80 8.59 11.57
N SER A 319 -11.89 7.37 11.01
CA SER A 319 -12.81 7.10 9.90
C SER A 319 -14.27 7.06 10.35
N THR A 320 -14.57 6.43 11.49
CA THR A 320 -15.93 6.43 12.06
C THR A 320 -16.36 7.82 12.52
N TYR A 321 -15.46 8.59 13.13
CA TYR A 321 -15.67 10.00 13.46
C TYR A 321 -16.01 10.82 12.22
N HIS A 322 -15.23 10.69 11.14
CA HIS A 322 -15.51 11.37 9.87
C HIS A 322 -16.86 10.97 9.29
N ILE A 323 -17.18 9.67 9.26
CA ILE A 323 -18.46 9.18 8.73
C ILE A 323 -19.63 9.75 9.53
N TYR A 324 -19.54 9.73 10.86
CA TYR A 324 -20.61 10.16 11.73
C TYR A 324 -20.85 11.67 11.67
N TYR A 325 -19.78 12.47 11.69
CA TYR A 325 -19.89 13.94 11.78
C TYR A 325 -19.83 14.69 10.45
N SER A 326 -19.31 14.08 9.36
CA SER A 326 -19.23 14.72 8.04
C SER A 326 -20.16 14.06 7.00
N LEU A 327 -20.11 12.73 6.87
CA LEU A 327 -20.86 12.02 5.82
C LEU A 327 -22.35 11.85 6.14
N LEU A 328 -22.71 11.34 7.32
CA LEU A 328 -24.11 11.09 7.69
C LEU A 328 -24.99 12.36 7.64
N PRO A 329 -24.54 13.54 8.11
CA PRO A 329 -25.31 14.77 7.97
C PRO A 329 -25.53 15.18 6.51
N ARG A 330 -24.51 15.02 5.65
CA ARG A 330 -24.64 15.25 4.20
C ARG A 330 -25.71 14.33 3.63
N LEU A 331 -25.69 13.03 3.93
CA LEU A 331 -26.69 12.07 3.46
C LEU A 331 -28.10 12.42 3.95
N ARG A 332 -28.27 12.76 5.22
CA ARG A 332 -29.57 13.17 5.79
C ARG A 332 -30.15 14.40 5.09
N SER A 333 -29.31 15.41 4.82
CA SER A 333 -29.73 16.64 4.11
C SER A 333 -30.21 16.41 2.66
N ARG A 334 -29.91 15.23 2.09
CA ARG A 334 -30.43 14.82 0.78
C ARG A 334 -31.83 14.26 0.87
N ILE A 335 -32.10 13.50 1.94
CA ILE A 335 -33.36 12.79 2.16
C ILE A 335 -34.42 13.74 2.72
N SER A 336 -34.02 14.69 3.57
CA SER A 336 -34.94 15.69 4.11
C SER A 336 -35.46 16.63 3.01
N PRO A 337 -36.78 16.89 2.96
CA PRO A 337 -37.34 17.95 2.12
C PRO A 337 -36.73 19.29 2.51
N ALA A 338 -36.50 20.15 1.52
CA ALA A 338 -35.89 21.46 1.73
C ALA A 338 -36.83 22.34 2.55
N THR A 339 -36.74 22.29 3.87
CA THR A 339 -37.44 23.19 4.76
C THR A 339 -36.48 23.73 5.80
N THR A 340 -36.56 25.04 5.95
CA THR A 340 -35.94 25.92 6.96
C THR A 340 -34.43 26.12 6.89
N THR A 341 -34.10 27.37 6.52
CA THR A 341 -32.96 28.21 6.90
C THR A 341 -31.62 27.52 7.14
N PRO A 342 -30.56 27.87 6.37
CA PRO A 342 -29.22 27.40 6.68
C PRO A 342 -28.92 27.78 8.14
N PRO A 343 -28.52 26.84 9.02
CA PRO A 343 -27.98 27.22 10.31
C PRO A 343 -26.83 28.17 10.02
N SER A 344 -26.81 29.32 10.70
CA SER A 344 -25.69 30.23 10.67
C SER A 344 -24.46 29.44 11.14
N LEU A 345 -23.70 28.93 10.18
CA LEU A 345 -22.40 28.34 10.41
C LEU A 345 -21.52 29.50 10.88
N HIS A 346 -21.54 29.78 12.18
CA HIS A 346 -20.40 30.40 12.83
C HIS A 346 -19.19 29.62 12.36
N GLN A 347 -18.33 30.36 11.65
CA GLN A 347 -17.18 29.94 10.88
C GLN A 347 -16.07 29.47 11.84
N LYS A 348 -16.37 28.50 12.70
CA LYS A 348 -15.38 27.75 13.45
C LYS A 348 -14.62 26.97 12.39
N SER A 349 -13.31 27.18 12.27
CA SER A 349 -12.48 26.52 11.27
C SER A 349 -12.80 25.02 11.30
N ILE A 350 -13.43 24.50 10.24
CA ILE A 350 -13.81 23.10 10.19
C ILE A 350 -12.51 22.30 10.34
N SER A 351 -12.44 21.45 11.37
CA SER A 351 -11.31 20.55 11.59
C SER A 351 -10.94 19.89 10.26
N PRO A 352 -9.65 19.81 9.88
CA PRO A 352 -9.24 19.19 8.62
C PRO A 352 -9.88 17.81 8.42
N LEU A 353 -9.95 16.99 9.48
CA LEU A 353 -10.50 15.64 9.42
C LEU A 353 -12.00 15.61 9.08
N LEU A 354 -12.73 16.71 9.21
CA LEU A 354 -14.16 16.80 8.85
C LEU A 354 -14.39 17.31 7.42
N SER A 355 -13.33 17.66 6.67
CA SER A 355 -13.43 18.11 5.28
C SER A 355 -14.19 17.09 4.41
N PRO A 356 -15.29 17.45 3.73
CA PRO A 356 -16.03 16.51 2.91
C PRO A 356 -15.23 15.93 1.73
N GLN A 357 -14.15 16.60 1.31
CA GLN A 357 -13.29 16.15 0.22
C GLN A 357 -12.54 14.85 0.54
N ILE A 358 -12.28 14.57 1.82
CA ILE A 358 -11.56 13.35 2.24
C ILE A 358 -12.45 12.14 2.50
N THR A 359 -13.76 12.28 2.32
CA THR A 359 -14.74 11.20 2.54
C THR A 359 -14.38 9.86 1.86
N PRO A 360 -14.00 9.80 0.56
CA PRO A 360 -13.68 8.51 -0.07
C PRO A 360 -12.45 7.86 0.57
N HIS A 361 -11.50 8.64 1.09
CA HIS A 361 -10.34 8.12 1.82
C HIS A 361 -10.74 7.56 3.19
N ALA A 362 -11.68 8.19 3.90
CA ALA A 362 -12.22 7.68 5.17
C ALA A 362 -12.95 6.34 4.97
N ILE A 363 -13.80 6.25 3.93
CA ILE A 363 -14.53 5.03 3.57
C ILE A 363 -13.53 3.91 3.20
N TYR A 364 -12.57 4.22 2.33
CA TYR A 364 -11.53 3.27 1.93
C TYR A 364 -10.73 2.74 3.13
N ALA A 365 -10.31 3.65 4.02
CA ALA A 365 -9.62 3.30 5.25
C ALA A 365 -10.46 2.39 6.16
N LEU A 366 -11.75 2.71 6.35
CA LEU A 366 -12.64 1.91 7.17
C LEU A 366 -12.84 0.50 6.59
N ILE A 367 -13.12 0.39 5.29
CA ILE A 367 -13.31 -0.90 4.60
C ILE A 367 -12.09 -1.80 4.80
N LEU A 368 -10.89 -1.28 4.52
CA LEU A 368 -9.66 -2.05 4.68
C LEU A 368 -9.38 -2.41 6.13
N THR A 369 -9.62 -1.49 7.06
CA THR A 369 -9.37 -1.74 8.49
C THR A 369 -10.32 -2.81 9.04
N LEU A 370 -11.61 -2.76 8.69
CA LEU A 370 -12.58 -3.79 9.07
C LEU A 370 -12.25 -5.14 8.42
N MET A 371 -11.83 -5.16 7.15
CA MET A 371 -11.41 -6.38 6.48
C MET A 371 -10.20 -7.03 7.18
N LEU A 372 -9.18 -6.24 7.55
CA LEU A 372 -8.01 -6.75 8.26
C LEU A 372 -8.31 -7.15 9.71
N LEU A 373 -9.26 -6.49 10.35
CA LEU A 373 -9.67 -6.82 11.71
C LEU A 373 -10.50 -8.11 11.75
N PHE A 374 -11.40 -8.32 10.80
CA PHE A 374 -12.38 -9.40 10.87
C PHE A 374 -12.16 -10.55 9.90
N ALA A 375 -11.44 -10.35 8.79
CA ALA A 375 -11.42 -11.30 7.69
C ALA A 375 -10.02 -11.58 7.12
N ALA A 376 -8.95 -11.08 7.76
CA ALA A 376 -7.57 -11.35 7.38
C ALA A 376 -6.64 -11.33 8.60
N HIS A 377 -5.35 -11.54 8.37
CA HIS A 377 -4.31 -11.35 9.39
C HIS A 377 -4.18 -9.87 9.72
N THR A 378 -4.42 -9.52 10.98
CA THR A 378 -4.58 -8.14 11.42
C THR A 378 -3.30 -7.31 11.30
N GLN A 379 -2.14 -7.92 11.53
CA GLN A 379 -0.81 -7.31 11.44
C GLN A 379 -0.42 -6.79 10.06
N ILE A 380 -1.09 -7.27 9.00
CA ILE A 380 -0.93 -6.74 7.64
C ILE A 380 -1.20 -5.22 7.60
N ILE A 381 -1.95 -4.65 8.55
CA ILE A 381 -2.17 -3.20 8.63
C ILE A 381 -0.87 -2.41 8.77
N LEU A 382 0.16 -2.97 9.42
CA LEU A 382 1.47 -2.32 9.60
C LEU A 382 2.20 -2.10 8.28
N ARG A 383 1.94 -2.95 7.28
CA ARG A 383 2.43 -2.83 5.90
C ARG A 383 1.48 -1.97 5.06
N LEU A 384 0.18 -2.19 5.20
CA LEU A 384 -0.84 -1.58 4.33
C LEU A 384 -1.13 -0.12 4.63
N ALA A 385 -1.00 0.32 5.89
CA ALA A 385 -1.30 1.69 6.30
C ALA A 385 -0.48 2.73 5.54
N ALA A 386 0.70 2.35 5.03
CA ALA A 386 1.54 3.20 4.21
C ALA A 386 0.94 3.58 2.85
N ALA A 387 -0.07 2.86 2.38
CA ALA A 387 -0.82 3.17 1.15
C ALA A 387 -2.17 3.87 1.43
N ILE A 388 -2.47 4.18 2.69
CA ILE A 388 -3.72 4.82 3.10
C ILE A 388 -3.40 6.25 3.57
N PRO A 389 -3.61 7.31 2.75
CA PRO A 389 -3.27 8.68 3.16
C PRO A 389 -4.00 9.12 4.43
N PHE A 390 -5.20 8.58 4.63
CA PHE A 390 -6.05 8.86 5.78
C PHE A 390 -5.36 8.51 7.12
N THR A 391 -4.44 7.54 7.16
CA THR A 391 -3.60 7.24 8.32
C THR A 391 -2.83 8.48 8.76
N TYR A 392 -2.15 9.11 7.80
CA TYR A 392 -1.25 10.23 8.07
C TYR A 392 -2.00 11.55 8.25
N TRP A 393 -3.15 11.74 7.61
CA TRP A 393 -4.04 12.86 7.92
C TRP A 393 -4.61 12.76 9.33
N SER A 394 -4.98 11.55 9.76
CA SER A 394 -5.46 11.31 11.13
C SER A 394 -4.35 11.57 12.16
N ALA A 395 -3.13 11.10 11.90
CA ALA A 395 -1.97 11.38 12.75
C ALA A 395 -1.61 12.89 12.78
N ALA A 396 -1.66 13.58 11.64
CA ALA A 396 -1.46 15.03 11.57
C ALA A 396 -2.56 15.79 12.32
N HIS A 397 -3.80 15.30 12.26
CA HIS A 397 -4.91 15.86 13.03
C HIS A 397 -4.74 15.69 14.54
N LEU A 398 -4.21 14.55 15.00
CA LEU A 398 -3.84 14.37 16.41
C LEU A 398 -2.85 15.44 16.87
N TRP A 399 -1.87 15.82 16.04
CA TRP A 399 -0.92 16.88 16.40
C TRP A 399 -1.59 18.26 16.59
N LEU A 400 -2.73 18.49 15.93
CA LEU A 400 -3.48 19.74 16.04
C LEU A 400 -4.41 19.76 17.27
N GLU A 401 -5.16 18.69 17.50
CA GLU A 401 -6.21 18.66 18.54
C GLU A 401 -5.80 17.91 19.83
N HIS A 402 -4.92 16.91 19.71
CA HIS A 402 -4.57 15.99 20.79
C HIS A 402 -3.05 15.73 20.90
N PRO A 403 -2.23 16.75 21.22
CA PRO A 403 -0.76 16.65 21.15
C PRO A 403 -0.14 15.52 21.98
N ARG A 404 -0.77 15.13 23.11
CA ARG A 404 -0.29 13.99 23.94
C ARG A 404 -0.41 12.67 23.19
N CYS A 405 -1.59 12.40 22.61
CA CYS A 405 -1.82 11.21 21.79
C CYS A 405 -0.94 11.22 20.54
N ALA A 406 -0.75 12.39 19.93
CA ALA A 406 0.12 12.55 18.77
C ALA A 406 1.57 12.18 19.09
N LYS A 407 2.12 12.68 20.20
CA LYS A 407 3.47 12.32 20.68
C LYS A 407 3.58 10.82 20.95
N ALA A 408 2.59 10.21 21.58
CA ALA A 408 2.59 8.78 21.85
C ALA A 408 2.57 7.94 20.56
N TRP A 409 1.70 8.29 19.59
CA TRP A 409 1.63 7.62 18.30
C TRP A 409 2.92 7.78 17.51
N THR A 410 3.48 9.00 17.44
CA THR A 410 4.75 9.26 16.76
C THR A 410 5.91 8.52 17.43
N ALA A 411 5.99 8.51 18.76
CA ALA A 411 7.01 7.76 19.49
C ALA A 411 6.91 6.26 19.21
N TRP A 412 5.69 5.71 19.25
CA TRP A 412 5.45 4.32 18.88
C TRP A 412 5.88 4.03 17.44
N SER A 413 5.51 4.85 16.46
CA SER A 413 5.89 4.64 15.05
C SER A 413 7.41 4.66 14.84
N VAL A 414 8.14 5.53 15.55
CA VAL A 414 9.61 5.58 15.50
C VAL A 414 10.22 4.32 16.13
N VAL A 415 9.79 3.97 17.34
CA VAL A 415 10.33 2.80 18.06
C VAL A 415 10.02 1.51 17.30
N TRP A 416 8.76 1.31 16.90
CA TRP A 416 8.36 0.13 16.14
C TRP A 416 9.02 0.09 14.76
N GLY A 417 9.18 1.22 14.08
CA GLY A 417 9.94 1.30 12.83
C GLY A 417 11.38 0.79 12.99
N ALA A 418 12.06 1.15 14.09
CA ALA A 418 13.40 0.64 14.37
C ALA A 418 13.40 -0.86 14.75
N VAL A 419 12.48 -1.28 15.62
CA VAL A 419 12.36 -2.68 16.05
C VAL A 419 12.05 -3.61 14.86
N SER A 420 11.12 -3.22 14.00
CA SER A 420 10.74 -4.00 12.81
C SER A 420 11.88 -4.16 11.81
N LEU A 421 12.82 -3.21 11.72
CA LEU A 421 14.06 -3.38 10.92
C LEU A 421 14.96 -4.46 11.50
N VAL A 422 15.13 -4.48 12.84
CA VAL A 422 15.94 -5.52 13.49
C VAL A 422 15.30 -6.88 13.30
N LEU A 423 13.98 -6.99 13.54
CA LEU A 423 13.22 -8.23 13.31
C LEU A 423 13.36 -8.70 11.86
N TRP A 424 13.17 -7.80 10.89
CA TRP A 424 13.38 -8.10 9.46
C TRP A 424 14.79 -8.64 9.19
N GLY A 425 15.80 -7.93 9.69
CA GLY A 425 17.22 -8.28 9.54
C GLY A 425 17.54 -9.68 10.03
N THR A 426 17.02 -10.05 11.21
CA THR A 426 17.21 -11.35 11.85
C THR A 426 16.21 -12.43 11.41
N PHE A 427 15.41 -12.20 10.37
CA PHE A 427 14.38 -13.15 9.90
C PHE A 427 13.28 -13.44 10.95
N LEU A 428 12.95 -12.49 11.81
CA LEU A 428 11.78 -12.56 12.68
C LEU A 428 10.61 -11.80 12.04
N PRO A 429 9.36 -12.23 12.27
CA PRO A 429 8.19 -11.64 11.63
C PRO A 429 8.03 -10.19 12.11
N PRO A 430 8.21 -9.19 11.22
CA PRO A 430 8.20 -7.78 11.62
C PRO A 430 6.82 -7.14 11.53
N ALA A 431 5.86 -7.82 10.87
CA ALA A 431 4.50 -7.38 10.62
C ALA A 431 3.70 -8.49 9.93
#